data_AF-A0A5E4KYG4-F1
#
_entry.id   AF-A0A5E4KYG4-F1
#
_cell.length_a   1.000
_cell.length_b   1.000
_cell.length_c   1.000
_cell.angle_alpha   90.00
_cell.angle_beta   90.00
_cell.angle_gamma   90.00
#
_symmetry.space_group_name_H-M   'P 1'
#
loop_
_entity.id
_entity.type
_entity.pdbx_description
1 polymer ?
#
loop_
_entity_poly.entity_id
_entity_poly.type
_entity_poly.pdbx_seq_one_letter_code
_entity_poly.pdbx_strand_id
1 'polypeptide(L)'
;MGMWAWIQPVDRIWKVVTDAEKGMLCVYNEKSELIQERKGLTREELYFIEQNFLGVVATRLSGDNTPPPLVIDIAKPEPEFNYMYA
;
A
#
# COMPACT_ATOMS: atom_id res chain seq x y z
N MET A 1 2.76 -3.58 15.58
CA MET A 1 3.52 -3.23 14.36
C MET A 1 2.73 -3.66 13.14
N GLY A 2 2.41 -2.73 12.25
CA GLY A 2 1.75 -2.98 10.96
C GLY A 2 2.79 -3.07 9.84
N MET A 3 2.58 -3.98 8.91
CA MET A 3 3.35 -4.07 7.67
C MET A 3 2.39 -4.01 6.49
N TRP A 4 2.77 -3.26 5.48
CA TRP A 4 1.91 -2.95 4.35
C TRP A 4 2.71 -3.00 3.05
N ALA A 5 2.13 -3.61 2.03
CA ALA A 5 2.60 -3.55 0.64
C ALA A 5 1.84 -2.43 -0.07
N TRP A 6 2.49 -1.28 -0.26
CA TRP A 6 1.92 -0.12 -0.92
C TRP A 6 2.23 -0.16 -2.42
N ILE A 7 1.18 -0.31 -3.24
CA ILE A 7 1.27 -0.37 -4.70
C ILE A 7 1.43 1.05 -5.26
N GLN A 8 2.53 1.29 -5.96
CA GLN A 8 2.79 2.54 -6.66
C GLN A 8 2.28 2.47 -8.12
N PRO A 9 1.96 3.62 -8.76
CA PRO A 9 1.43 3.68 -10.14
C PRO A 9 2.31 3.10 -11.28
N VAL A 10 3.49 2.56 -11.00
CA VAL A 10 4.47 2.08 -12.00
C VAL A 10 4.93 0.64 -11.70
N ASP A 11 3.99 -0.22 -11.28
CA ASP A 11 4.23 -1.62 -10.90
C ASP A 11 5.32 -1.82 -9.84
N ARG A 12 5.53 -0.82 -8.97
CA ARG A 12 6.45 -0.92 -7.83
C ARG A 12 5.66 -1.17 -6.57
N ILE A 13 6.20 -2.04 -5.72
CA ILE A 13 5.62 -2.32 -4.41
C ILE A 13 6.60 -1.80 -3.38
N TRP A 14 6.14 -0.84 -2.59
CA TRP A 14 6.89 -0.30 -1.46
C TRP A 14 6.43 -0.94 -0.17
N LYS A 15 7.34 -1.12 0.77
CA LYS A 15 7.02 -1.65 2.09
C LYS A 15 6.84 -0.49 3.05
N VAL A 16 5.67 -0.40 3.67
CA VAL A 16 5.43 0.53 4.77
C VAL A 16 5.37 -0.25 6.07
N VAL A 17 6.14 0.19 7.06
CA VAL A 17 6.14 -0.38 8.41
C VAL A 17 5.68 0.69 9.38
N THR A 18 4.64 0.39 10.14
CA THR A 18 4.08 1.28 11.16
C THR A 18 4.27 0.66 12.54
N ASP A 19 4.72 1.45 13.50
CA ASP A 19 4.89 1.06 14.89
C ASP A 19 4.17 2.08 15.78
N ALA A 20 2.92 1.74 16.13
CA ALA A 20 2.07 2.58 16.98
C ALA A 20 2.58 2.72 18.42
N GLU A 21 3.37 1.77 18.92
CA GLU A 21 3.95 1.87 20.27
C GLU A 21 5.14 2.84 20.29
N LYS A 22 5.92 2.85 19.19
CA LYS A 22 7.09 3.74 19.06
C LYS A 22 6.79 5.06 18.35
N GLY A 23 5.55 5.26 17.86
CA GLY A 23 5.18 6.45 17.11
C GLY A 23 5.97 6.60 15.81
N MET A 24 6.24 5.48 15.12
CA MET A 24 7.13 5.43 13.95
C MET A 24 6.42 4.95 12.70
N LEU A 25 6.77 5.54 11.56
CA LEU A 25 6.41 5.09 10.22
C LEU A 25 7.66 5.08 9.34
N CYS A 26 7.93 3.96 8.70
CA CYS A 26 9.04 3.80 7.76
C CYS A 26 8.51 3.35 6.40
N VAL A 27 9.05 3.92 5.32
CA VAL A 27 8.75 3.56 3.94
C VAL A 27 10.03 3.07 3.28
N TYR A 28 9.99 1.87 2.72
CA TYR A 28 11.09 1.24 2.02
C TYR A 28 10.71 1.00 0.56
N ASN A 29 11.65 1.20 -0.35
CA ASN A 29 11.45 0.85 -1.76
C ASN A 29 11.62 -0.66 -2.01
N GLU A 30 11.50 -1.04 -3.28
CA GLU A 30 11.65 -2.43 -3.74
C GLU A 30 13.04 -3.04 -3.46
N LYS A 31 14.07 -2.20 -3.29
CA LYS A 31 15.44 -2.63 -2.95
C LYS A 31 15.67 -2.72 -1.44
N SER A 32 14.62 -2.57 -0.63
CA SER A 32 14.70 -2.47 0.83
C SER A 32 15.48 -1.25 1.34
N GLU A 33 15.65 -0.22 0.50
CA GLU A 33 16.25 1.04 0.91
C GLU A 33 15.20 1.91 1.60
N LEU A 34 15.56 2.49 2.74
CA LEU A 34 14.69 3.40 3.48
C LEU A 34 14.58 4.72 2.73
N ILE A 35 13.37 5.03 2.24
CA ILE A 35 13.06 6.27 1.52
C ILE A 35 12.59 7.35 2.49
N GLN A 36 11.80 6.95 3.48
CA GLN A 36 11.24 7.89 4.44
C GLN A 36 11.12 7.28 5.82
N GLU A 37 11.48 8.07 6.83
CA GLU A 37 11.25 7.78 8.23
C GLU A 37 10.50 8.96 8.87
N ARG A 38 9.45 8.66 9.63
CA ARG A 38 8.74 9.60 10.49
C ARG A 38 8.69 9.04 11.90
N LYS A 39 9.00 9.88 12.87
CA LYS A 39 9.04 9.57 14.31
C LYS A 39 8.23 10.60 15.09
N GLY A 40 7.83 10.22 16.31
CA GLY A 40 7.08 11.10 17.21
C GLY A 40 5.61 11.25 16.82
N LEU A 41 5.09 10.36 15.98
CA LEU A 41 3.67 10.31 15.67
C LEU A 41 2.89 9.77 16.86
N THR A 42 1.73 10.35 17.14
CA THR A 42 0.82 9.78 18.13
C THR A 42 0.21 8.48 17.63
N ARG A 43 -0.35 7.71 18.56
CA ARG A 43 -1.07 6.48 18.22
C ARG A 43 -2.27 6.78 17.31
N GLU A 44 -2.96 7.89 17.57
CA GLU A 44 -4.14 8.33 16.83
C GLU A 44 -3.77 8.76 15.40
N GLU A 45 -2.66 9.48 15.23
CA GLU A 45 -2.15 9.86 13.90
C GLU A 45 -1.77 8.62 13.07
N LEU A 46 -1.06 7.67 13.68
CA LEU A 46 -0.72 6.41 13.01
C LEU A 46 -1.96 5.60 12.65
N TYR A 47 -2.93 5.50 13.56
CA TYR A 47 -4.19 4.83 13.29
C TYR A 47 -4.94 5.50 12.13
N PHE A 48 -4.96 6.84 12.09
CA PHE A 48 -5.58 7.58 11.00
C PHE A 48 -4.91 7.30 9.65
N ILE A 49 -3.57 7.27 9.62
CA ILE A 49 -2.79 6.94 8.41
C ILE A 49 -3.08 5.49 7.97
N GLU A 50 -3.06 4.55 8.91
CA GLU A 50 -3.32 3.14 8.62
C GLU A 50 -4.70 2.92 8.02
N GLN A 51 -5.74 3.53 8.60
CA GLN A 51 -7.12 3.31 8.16
C GLN A 51 -7.48 4.07 6.88
N ASN A 52 -7.09 5.35 6.77
CA ASN A 52 -7.56 6.20 5.68
C ASN A 52 -6.65 6.20 4.46
N PHE A 53 -5.34 6.02 4.67
CA PHE A 53 -4.39 6.00 3.57
C PHE A 53 -4.02 4.56 3.23
N LEU A 54 -3.34 3.86 4.14
CA LEU A 54 -2.81 2.52 3.86
C LEU A 54 -3.93 1.50 3.61
N GLY A 55 -5.09 1.64 4.26
CA GLY A 55 -6.27 0.81 4.00
C GLY A 55 -6.85 0.97 2.58
N VAL A 56 -6.54 2.07 1.88
CA VAL A 56 -7.01 2.35 0.52
C VAL A 56 -5.96 1.99 -0.52
N VAL A 57 -4.69 2.35 -0.28
CA VAL A 57 -3.62 2.25 -1.29
C VAL A 57 -2.68 1.07 -1.09
N ALA A 58 -2.78 0.36 0.03
CA ALA A 58 -1.86 -0.71 0.38
C ALA A 58 -2.59 -1.97 0.85
N THR A 59 -1.90 -3.10 0.76
CA THR A 59 -2.36 -4.37 1.31
C THR A 59 -1.66 -4.64 2.63
N ARG A 60 -2.43 -4.91 3.69
CA ARG A 60 -1.86 -5.27 4.99
C ARG A 60 -1.23 -6.67 4.91
N LEU A 61 0.03 -6.78 5.27
CA LEU A 61 0.77 -8.03 5.34
C LEU A 61 0.59 -8.64 6.73
N SER A 62 -0.45 -9.46 6.87
CA SER A 62 -0.64 -10.30 8.06
C SER A 62 0.45 -11.39 8.08
N GLY A 63 1.06 -11.67 9.23
CA GLY A 63 2.13 -12.65 9.39
C GLY A 63 1.74 -14.12 9.19
N ASP A 64 0.54 -14.40 8.64
CA ASP A 64 0.11 -15.75 8.30
C ASP A 64 0.38 -16.02 6.82
N ASN A 65 1.10 -17.12 6.58
CA ASN A 65 1.57 -17.68 5.32
C ASN A 65 0.51 -17.75 4.20
N THR A 66 0.11 -16.60 3.68
CA THR A 66 -0.73 -16.51 2.50
C THR A 66 0.15 -15.94 1.40
N PRO A 67 0.39 -16.68 0.30
CA PRO A 67 1.12 -16.12 -0.83
C PRO A 67 0.44 -14.81 -1.25
N PRO A 68 1.19 -13.83 -1.77
CA PRO A 68 0.62 -12.56 -2.22
C PRO A 68 -0.59 -12.88 -3.10
N PRO A 69 -1.74 -12.18 -2.94
CA PRO A 69 -2.83 -12.36 -3.87
C PRO A 69 -2.25 -12.17 -5.27
N LEU A 70 -2.34 -13.25 -6.04
CA LEU A 70 -2.02 -13.24 -7.46
C LEU A 70 -2.64 -11.98 -8.03
N VAL A 71 -1.81 -11.22 -8.77
CA VAL A 71 -2.19 -10.12 -9.64
C VAL A 71 -3.65 -10.31 -10.03
N ILE A 72 -4.54 -9.51 -9.42
CA ILE A 72 -5.88 -9.37 -9.97
C ILE A 72 -5.58 -8.71 -11.30
N ASP A 73 -5.70 -9.47 -12.38
CA ASP A 73 -5.87 -8.94 -13.72
C ASP A 73 -6.99 -7.90 -13.58
N ILE A 74 -6.60 -6.63 -13.46
CA ILE A 74 -7.51 -5.52 -13.66
C ILE A 74 -7.86 -5.67 -15.13
N ALA A 75 -8.94 -6.39 -15.40
CA ALA A 75 -9.54 -6.50 -16.70
C ALA A 75 -9.66 -5.08 -17.22
N LYS A 76 -8.82 -4.76 -18.19
CA LYS A 76 -8.84 -3.53 -18.95
C LYS A 76 -10.30 -3.38 -19.42
N PRO A 77 -11.04 -2.34 -19.03
CA PRO A 77 -12.35 -2.14 -19.61
C PRO A 77 -12.13 -1.94 -21.11
N GLU A 78 -12.60 -2.88 -21.92
CA GLU A 78 -12.59 -2.73 -23.37
C GLU A 78 -13.39 -1.46 -23.69
N PRO A 79 -12.81 -0.48 -24.40
CA PRO A 79 -13.59 0.66 -24.87
C PRO A 79 -14.62 0.13 -25.87
N GLU A 80 -15.89 0.12 -25.47
CA GLU A 80 -17.00 -0.20 -26.38
C GLU A 80 -16.99 0.78 -27.55
N PHE A 81 -16.61 0.27 -28.72
CA PHE A 81 -16.62 1.04 -29.96
C PHE A 81 -18.06 1.20 -30.43
N ASN A 82 -18.67 2.35 -30.13
CA ASN A 82 -20.05 2.65 -30.51
C ASN A 82 -20.12 3.10 -31.98
N TYR A 83 -20.68 2.27 -32.84
CA TYR A 83 -20.85 2.51 -34.28
C TYR A 83 -21.93 3.54 -34.63
N MET A 84 -22.64 4.12 -33.65
CA MET A 84 -23.65 5.16 -33.88
C MET A 84 -23.08 6.56 -34.18
N TYR A 85 -21.76 6.75 -34.07
CA TYR A 85 -21.08 8.04 -34.31
C TYR A 85 -19.96 7.95 -35.36
N ALA A 86 -20.09 7.06 -36.35
CA ALA A 86 -19.22 7.02 -37.53
C ALA A 86 -19.89 7.67 -38.75
#